data_AF-A0A661ULM5-F1
#
_entry.id   AF-A0A661ULM5-F1
#
_cell.length_a   1.000
_cell.length_b   1.000
_cell.length_c   1.000
_cell.angle_alpha   90.00
_cell.angle_beta   90.00
_cell.angle_gamma   90.00
#
_symmetry.space_group_name_H-M   'P 1'
#
loop_
_entity.id
_entity.type
_entity.pdbx_description
1 polymer ?
#
loop_
_entity_poly.entity_id
_entity_poly.type
_entity_poly.pdbx_seq_one_letter_code
_entity_poly.pdbx_strand_id
1 'polypeptide(L)'
;MMTKNKIKILDFVIPISVLGFATVLFSIFRWDIDIQRLFYSEDLGWFLKNEQPWKFLYHSSNIPSLLISVSSLILLGISFFKTSLLKYRKILLFLTCVMAIGPGLIVNTILKDNWGRPRPRNIVEFGGNYQYEKPLEIDDSSKGKSFPCGHASMGFYLMSFFFIFRNNKNKLAYVFLIIGIISGCLIGMARIVQGGHFASDVIWAGGIVYLVAVSAYYLLKMDKTIFLKSDVKLPIKRNLLVLIIFLAAAALTLLIIMASSYHYEKQYIIQQNQQYYEIQIERGDVEIIKGDIPTIEINANAHGFPWSKLKTKFKQIDNSISIKQRESGYFSEVNQTITISVPDTLKIEIRINIEEGNVILNEYSDNIKLETALKKGKVIN
;
A
#
# COMPACT_ATOMS: atom_id res chain seq x y z
N MET A 1 24.32 26.96 -23.67
CA MET A 1 24.75 25.85 -22.78
C MET A 1 24.32 26.20 -21.35
N MET A 2 23.39 25.45 -20.75
CA MET A 2 22.93 25.74 -19.38
C MET A 2 24.05 25.49 -18.36
N THR A 3 24.23 26.40 -17.40
CA THR A 3 25.16 26.21 -16.28
C THR A 3 24.74 25.03 -15.39
N LYS A 4 25.69 24.28 -14.81
CA LYS A 4 25.40 23.12 -13.93
C LYS A 4 24.43 23.43 -12.79
N ASN A 5 24.49 24.64 -12.21
CA ASN A 5 23.56 25.07 -11.16
C ASN A 5 22.11 25.18 -11.67
N LYS A 6 21.90 25.70 -12.88
CA LYS A 6 20.57 25.75 -13.50
C LYS A 6 20.01 24.35 -13.74
N ILE A 7 20.84 23.40 -14.20
CA ILE A 7 20.41 22.01 -14.39
C ILE A 7 19.97 21.39 -13.07
N LYS A 8 20.77 21.58 -12.00
CA LYS A 8 20.42 21.11 -10.66
C LYS A 8 19.11 21.70 -10.16
N ILE A 9 18.83 22.97 -10.40
CA ILE A 9 17.56 23.58 -10.01
C ILE A 9 16.39 22.98 -10.80
N LEU A 10 16.53 22.85 -12.12
CA LEU A 10 15.47 22.29 -12.97
C LEU A 10 15.12 20.83 -12.63
N ASP A 11 16.12 20.05 -12.24
CA ASP A 11 15.94 18.67 -11.78
C ASP A 11 14.96 18.56 -10.58
N PHE A 12 14.77 19.61 -9.78
CA PHE A 12 13.77 19.65 -8.71
C PHE A 12 12.52 20.44 -9.09
N VAL A 13 12.68 21.59 -9.73
CA VAL A 13 11.57 22.49 -10.05
C VAL A 13 10.59 21.85 -11.03
N ILE A 14 11.09 21.15 -12.05
CA ILE A 14 10.23 20.51 -13.06
C ILE A 14 9.29 19.47 -12.41
N PRO A 15 9.79 18.42 -11.71
CA PRO A 15 8.90 17.42 -11.12
C PRO A 15 7.97 18.02 -10.07
N ILE A 16 8.42 18.96 -9.24
CA ILE A 16 7.55 19.63 -8.25
C ILE A 16 6.44 20.42 -8.95
N SER A 17 6.75 21.14 -10.03
CA SER A 17 5.76 21.89 -10.79
C SER A 17 4.74 20.97 -11.46
N VAL A 18 5.20 19.83 -12.01
CA VAL A 18 4.32 18.81 -12.58
C VAL A 18 3.37 18.23 -11.52
N LEU A 19 3.89 17.90 -10.32
CA LEU A 19 3.06 17.40 -9.22
C LEU A 19 2.05 18.43 -8.72
N GLY A 20 2.48 19.69 -8.55
CA GLY A 20 1.60 20.78 -8.15
C GLY A 20 0.49 21.02 -9.17
N PHE A 21 0.84 21.08 -10.46
CA PHE A 21 -0.13 21.24 -11.54
C PHE A 21 -1.10 20.05 -11.63
N ALA A 22 -0.60 18.81 -11.54
CA ALA A 22 -1.44 17.62 -11.51
C ALA A 22 -2.41 17.65 -10.31
N THR A 23 -1.93 18.02 -9.11
CA THR A 23 -2.76 18.13 -7.91
C THR A 23 -3.92 19.11 -8.12
N VAL A 24 -3.64 20.29 -8.69
CA VAL A 24 -4.67 21.30 -8.99
C VAL A 24 -5.69 20.76 -9.99
N LEU A 25 -5.24 20.16 -11.10
CA LEU A 25 -6.16 19.60 -12.11
C LEU A 25 -7.05 18.50 -11.55
N PHE A 26 -6.47 17.54 -10.83
CA PHE A 26 -7.22 16.43 -10.23
C PHE A 26 -8.21 16.93 -9.16
N SER A 27 -7.89 18.01 -8.45
CA SER A 27 -8.78 18.62 -7.45
C SER A 27 -9.95 19.37 -8.07
N ILE A 28 -9.75 20.02 -9.23
CA ILE A 28 -10.80 20.77 -9.95
C ILE A 28 -11.72 19.82 -10.72
N PHE A 29 -11.14 18.91 -11.50
CA PHE A 29 -11.89 18.07 -12.44
C PHE A 29 -12.34 16.72 -11.86
N ARG A 30 -11.99 16.41 -10.60
CA ARG A 30 -12.29 15.12 -9.94
C ARG A 30 -11.88 13.89 -10.77
N TRP A 31 -10.80 13.99 -11.55
CA TRP A 31 -10.32 12.91 -12.41
C TRP A 31 -10.03 11.59 -11.68
N ASP A 32 -9.71 11.65 -10.38
CA ASP A 32 -9.60 10.46 -9.55
C ASP A 32 -10.89 9.63 -9.52
N ILE A 33 -12.05 10.27 -9.49
CA ILE A 33 -13.36 9.60 -9.52
C ILE A 33 -13.70 9.14 -10.93
N ASP A 34 -13.53 10.00 -11.93
CA ASP A 34 -13.87 9.68 -13.31
C ASP A 34 -13.09 8.47 -13.84
N ILE A 35 -11.79 8.39 -13.51
CA ILE A 35 -10.96 7.25 -13.88
C ILE A 35 -11.46 5.97 -13.19
N GLN A 36 -11.90 6.06 -11.93
CA GLN A 36 -12.32 4.88 -11.17
C GLN A 36 -13.68 4.33 -11.60
N ARG A 37 -14.57 5.19 -12.10
CA ARG A 37 -15.84 4.77 -12.71
C ARG A 37 -15.67 3.85 -13.92
N LEU A 38 -14.51 3.86 -14.57
CA LEU A 38 -14.21 2.95 -15.69
C LEU A 38 -14.03 1.50 -15.24
N PHE A 39 -13.77 1.27 -13.94
CA PHE A 39 -13.39 -0.04 -13.39
C PHE A 39 -14.33 -0.54 -12.29
N TYR A 40 -15.40 0.20 -12.02
CA TYR A 40 -16.42 -0.13 -11.03
C TYR A 40 -17.81 -0.11 -11.66
N SER A 41 -18.64 -1.10 -11.31
CA SER A 41 -20.07 -1.13 -11.60
C SER A 41 -20.82 -1.41 -10.30
N GLU A 42 -22.03 -0.87 -10.14
CA GLU A 42 -22.88 -1.15 -8.97
C GLU A 42 -23.22 -2.64 -8.87
N ASP A 43 -23.49 -3.31 -10.00
CA ASP A 43 -23.89 -4.73 -10.04
C ASP A 43 -22.71 -5.69 -9.80
N LEU A 44 -21.53 -5.36 -10.34
CA LEU A 44 -20.37 -6.27 -10.39
C LEU A 44 -19.20 -5.84 -9.50
N GLY A 45 -19.31 -4.68 -8.84
CA GLY A 45 -18.23 -4.06 -8.11
C GLY A 45 -16.99 -3.83 -8.98
N TRP A 46 -15.82 -4.15 -8.43
CA TRP A 46 -14.52 -4.05 -9.10
C TRP A 46 -14.28 -5.25 -10.04
N PHE A 47 -15.02 -5.29 -11.14
CA PHE A 47 -15.14 -6.46 -12.03
C PHE A 47 -13.83 -6.93 -12.67
N LEU A 48 -12.80 -6.08 -12.78
CA LEU A 48 -11.48 -6.46 -13.31
C LEU A 48 -10.42 -6.74 -12.23
N LYS A 49 -10.76 -6.65 -10.93
CA LYS A 49 -9.79 -6.73 -9.81
C LYS A 49 -8.91 -7.99 -9.87
N ASN A 50 -9.51 -9.12 -10.22
CA ASN A 50 -8.87 -10.44 -10.21
C ASN A 50 -8.45 -10.92 -11.61
N GLU A 51 -8.77 -10.15 -12.65
CA GLU A 51 -8.49 -10.52 -14.03
C GLU A 51 -7.02 -10.30 -14.41
N GLN A 52 -6.58 -11.01 -15.45
CA GLN A 52 -5.28 -10.76 -16.05
C GLN A 52 -5.35 -9.55 -17.00
N PRO A 53 -4.29 -8.72 -17.09
CA PRO A 53 -2.97 -8.87 -16.47
C PRO A 53 -2.85 -8.25 -15.06
N TRP A 54 -3.93 -7.68 -14.51
CA TRP A 54 -3.89 -6.87 -13.29
C TRP A 54 -3.45 -7.65 -12.06
N LYS A 55 -3.97 -8.88 -11.91
CA LYS A 55 -3.56 -9.78 -10.83
C LYS A 55 -2.08 -10.13 -10.88
N PHE A 56 -1.54 -10.41 -12.07
CA PHE A 56 -0.10 -10.68 -12.23
C PHE A 56 0.74 -9.44 -11.90
N LEU A 57 0.37 -8.28 -12.43
CA LEU A 57 1.09 -7.03 -12.16
C LEU A 57 1.09 -6.70 -10.67
N TYR A 58 -0.04 -6.92 -9.99
CA TYR A 58 -0.14 -6.75 -8.55
C TYR A 58 0.86 -7.63 -7.79
N HIS A 59 0.86 -8.95 -8.02
CA HIS A 59 1.73 -9.89 -7.29
C HIS A 59 3.22 -9.76 -7.65
N SER A 60 3.53 -9.50 -8.92
CA SER A 60 4.90 -9.50 -9.42
C SER A 60 5.58 -8.12 -9.36
N SER A 61 4.81 -7.05 -9.12
CA SER A 61 5.28 -5.64 -9.15
C SER A 61 6.57 -5.39 -8.37
N ASN A 62 6.72 -6.03 -7.21
CA ASN A 62 7.82 -5.75 -6.30
C ASN A 62 9.11 -6.50 -6.68
N ILE A 63 9.01 -7.60 -7.45
CA ILE A 63 10.11 -8.55 -7.67
C ILE A 63 11.33 -7.90 -8.34
N PRO A 64 11.21 -7.20 -9.49
CA PRO A 64 12.38 -6.69 -10.19
C PRO A 64 13.18 -5.68 -9.34
N SER A 65 12.47 -4.75 -8.72
CA SER A 65 13.08 -3.69 -7.92
C SER A 65 13.66 -4.23 -6.61
N LEU A 66 13.02 -5.25 -6.03
CA LEU A 66 13.55 -5.97 -4.87
C LEU A 66 14.84 -6.71 -5.20
N LEU A 67 14.87 -7.45 -6.31
CA LEU A 67 16.07 -8.15 -6.77
C LEU A 67 17.22 -7.17 -6.98
N ILE A 68 16.97 -6.02 -7.59
CA ILE A 68 17.98 -4.97 -7.79
C ILE A 68 18.48 -4.43 -6.44
N SER A 69 17.57 -4.08 -5.52
CA SER A 69 17.93 -3.50 -4.22
C SER A 69 18.71 -4.48 -3.34
N VAL A 70 18.21 -5.70 -3.19
CA VAL A 70 18.83 -6.77 -2.40
C VAL A 70 20.20 -7.13 -2.99
N SER A 71 20.29 -7.31 -4.32
CA SER A 71 21.58 -7.54 -4.98
C SER A 71 22.55 -6.38 -4.75
N SER A 72 22.07 -5.13 -4.81
CA SER A 72 22.89 -3.95 -4.56
C SER A 72 23.44 -3.92 -3.13
N LEU A 73 22.60 -4.24 -2.15
CA LEU A 73 22.96 -4.28 -0.74
C LEU A 73 23.97 -5.41 -0.44
N ILE A 74 23.76 -6.60 -1.00
CA ILE A 74 24.68 -7.73 -0.88
C ILE A 74 26.02 -7.39 -1.54
N LEU A 75 26.01 -6.88 -2.77
CA LEU A 75 27.23 -6.49 -3.48
C LEU A 75 27.97 -5.34 -2.78
N LEU A 76 27.24 -4.42 -2.11
CA LEU A 76 27.84 -3.38 -1.29
C LEU A 76 28.57 -4.01 -0.08
N GLY A 77 27.98 -4.98 0.59
CA GLY A 77 28.63 -5.77 1.63
C GLY A 77 29.88 -6.52 1.12
N ILE A 78 29.77 -7.22 -0.02
CA ILE A 78 30.90 -7.93 -0.64
C ILE A 78 32.02 -6.97 -1.08
N SER A 79 31.69 -5.73 -1.44
CA SER A 79 32.68 -4.73 -1.83
C SER A 79 33.68 -4.38 -0.73
N PHE A 80 33.41 -4.72 0.53
CA PHE A 80 34.37 -4.61 1.64
C PHE A 80 35.48 -5.67 1.59
N PHE A 81 35.30 -6.73 0.81
CA PHE A 81 36.23 -7.84 0.68
C PHE A 81 36.83 -7.96 -0.72
N LYS A 82 36.14 -7.44 -1.75
CA LYS A 82 36.54 -7.57 -3.16
C LYS A 82 36.91 -6.22 -3.77
N THR A 83 38.19 -6.02 -4.07
CA THR A 83 38.72 -4.78 -4.67
C THR A 83 38.05 -4.41 -6.00
N SER A 84 37.68 -5.41 -6.82
CA SER A 84 37.02 -5.19 -8.11
C SER A 84 35.65 -4.50 -7.99
N LEU A 85 35.01 -4.55 -6.82
CA LEU A 85 33.72 -3.91 -6.55
C LEU A 85 33.84 -2.51 -5.95
N LEU A 86 35.04 -2.08 -5.51
CA LEU A 86 35.24 -0.76 -4.89
C LEU A 86 34.78 0.38 -5.78
N LYS A 87 35.10 0.30 -7.07
CA LYS A 87 34.70 1.30 -8.07
C LYS A 87 33.19 1.48 -8.16
N TYR A 88 32.39 0.46 -7.82
CA TYR A 88 30.93 0.46 -7.93
C TYR A 88 30.20 0.80 -6.62
N ARG A 89 30.90 0.93 -5.48
CA ARG A 89 30.28 1.20 -4.17
C ARG A 89 29.28 2.35 -4.18
N LYS A 90 29.61 3.42 -4.90
CA LYS A 90 28.78 4.61 -5.01
C LYS A 90 27.45 4.32 -5.70
N ILE A 91 27.47 3.52 -6.76
CA ILE A 91 26.27 3.08 -7.49
C ILE A 91 25.44 2.14 -6.62
N LEU A 92 26.08 1.18 -5.95
CA LEU A 92 25.42 0.22 -5.07
C LEU A 92 24.74 0.92 -3.88
N LEU A 93 25.46 1.84 -3.23
CA LEU A 93 24.93 2.67 -2.15
C LEU A 93 23.77 3.55 -2.63
N PHE A 94 23.90 4.16 -3.81
CA PHE A 94 22.83 4.95 -4.41
C PHE A 94 21.55 4.14 -4.59
N LEU A 95 21.62 2.97 -5.23
CA LEU A 95 20.47 2.09 -5.46
C LEU A 95 19.82 1.68 -4.13
N THR A 96 20.63 1.25 -3.15
CA THR A 96 20.16 0.91 -1.81
C THR A 96 19.48 2.09 -1.12
N CYS A 97 20.09 3.27 -1.14
CA CYS A 97 19.53 4.47 -0.51
C CYS A 97 18.22 4.90 -1.15
N VAL A 98 18.12 4.88 -2.49
CA VAL A 98 16.88 5.28 -3.17
C VAL A 98 15.74 4.32 -2.84
N MET A 99 16.00 3.01 -2.79
CA MET A 99 14.99 2.03 -2.39
C MET A 99 14.57 2.20 -0.92
N ALA A 100 15.56 2.31 -0.02
CA ALA A 100 15.30 2.40 1.41
C ALA A 100 14.59 3.71 1.80
N ILE A 101 14.97 4.83 1.20
CA ILE A 101 14.43 6.14 1.53
C ILE A 101 13.13 6.41 0.77
N GLY A 102 13.06 6.12 -0.53
CA GLY A 102 11.90 6.44 -1.37
C GLY A 102 10.72 5.50 -1.10
N PRO A 103 10.70 4.31 -1.73
CA PRO A 103 9.66 3.31 -1.47
C PRO A 103 9.53 2.88 0.00
N GLY A 104 10.66 2.60 0.67
CA GLY A 104 10.66 2.08 2.04
C GLY A 104 10.15 3.11 3.05
N LEU A 105 10.97 4.12 3.34
CA LEU A 105 10.74 5.08 4.41
C LEU A 105 9.67 6.11 4.06
N ILE A 106 9.84 6.88 2.98
CA ILE A 106 8.95 8.02 2.70
C ILE A 106 7.58 7.53 2.25
N VAL A 107 7.51 6.66 1.23
CA VAL A 107 6.23 6.23 0.68
C VAL A 107 5.47 5.33 1.65
N ASN A 108 6.05 4.21 2.11
CA ASN A 108 5.31 3.24 2.91
C ASN A 108 5.26 3.58 4.41
N THR A 109 6.37 4.02 5.03
CA THR A 109 6.40 4.21 6.49
C THR A 109 5.93 5.60 6.95
N ILE A 110 6.35 6.68 6.28
CA ILE A 110 6.03 8.04 6.71
C ILE A 110 4.68 8.47 6.14
N LEU A 111 4.48 8.40 4.83
CA LEU A 111 3.28 8.94 4.22
C LEU A 111 2.11 7.96 4.33
N LYS A 112 2.24 6.74 3.81
CA LYS A 112 1.12 5.79 3.74
C LYS A 112 0.48 5.42 5.09
N ASP A 113 1.29 5.28 6.14
CA ASP A 113 0.78 4.93 7.46
C ASP A 113 0.18 6.13 8.22
N ASN A 114 0.43 7.37 7.78
CA ASN A 114 0.03 8.58 8.51
C ASN A 114 -0.83 9.56 7.69
N TRP A 115 -1.08 9.33 6.39
CA TRP A 115 -1.83 10.27 5.55
C TRP A 115 -3.35 10.23 5.77
N GLY A 116 -3.92 9.07 6.11
CA GLY A 116 -5.35 8.93 6.41
C GLY A 116 -6.28 8.80 5.19
N ARG A 117 -5.80 9.05 3.96
CA ARG A 117 -6.66 9.05 2.77
C ARG A 117 -7.35 7.71 2.49
N PRO A 118 -8.69 7.65 2.39
CA PRO A 118 -9.45 6.43 2.08
C PRO A 118 -9.13 5.92 0.68
N ARG A 119 -9.26 4.61 0.49
CA ARG A 119 -9.10 3.98 -0.82
C ARG A 119 -10.36 4.17 -1.66
N PRO A 120 -10.27 4.15 -2.99
CA PRO A 120 -11.42 4.19 -3.88
C PRO A 120 -12.53 3.21 -3.48
N ARG A 121 -12.20 1.94 -3.23
CA ARG A 121 -13.19 0.92 -2.82
C ARG A 121 -13.83 1.15 -1.43
N ASN A 122 -13.34 2.12 -0.67
CA ASN A 122 -13.83 2.44 0.67
C ASN A 122 -14.67 3.73 0.68
N ILE A 123 -14.83 4.43 -0.46
CA ILE A 123 -15.60 5.69 -0.50
C ILE A 123 -17.06 5.47 -0.92
N VAL A 124 -17.94 6.39 -0.52
CA VAL A 124 -19.38 6.36 -0.81
C VAL A 124 -19.68 6.21 -2.30
N GLU A 125 -18.94 6.89 -3.18
CA GLU A 125 -19.15 6.78 -4.63
C GLU A 125 -18.97 5.37 -5.21
N PHE A 126 -18.31 4.46 -4.49
CA PHE A 126 -18.04 3.09 -4.92
C PHE A 126 -18.50 2.05 -3.88
N GLY A 127 -19.53 2.37 -3.10
CA GLY A 127 -20.17 1.45 -2.14
C GLY A 127 -19.44 1.30 -0.80
N GLY A 128 -18.60 2.27 -0.43
CA GLY A 128 -17.94 2.32 0.87
C GLY A 128 -18.51 3.39 1.81
N ASN A 129 -17.85 3.58 2.95
CA ASN A 129 -18.36 4.40 4.06
C ASN A 129 -17.63 5.73 4.27
N TYR A 130 -16.55 5.97 3.53
CA TYR A 130 -15.73 7.19 3.67
C TYR A 130 -16.06 8.22 2.60
N GLN A 131 -15.88 9.50 2.91
CA GLN A 131 -16.01 10.55 1.90
C GLN A 131 -14.79 10.57 0.97
N TYR A 132 -14.98 10.98 -0.28
CA TYR A 132 -13.87 11.22 -1.18
C TYR A 132 -13.05 12.43 -0.74
N GLU A 133 -11.75 12.21 -0.52
CA GLU A 133 -10.76 13.25 -0.26
C GLU A 133 -9.99 13.60 -1.53
N LYS A 134 -9.78 14.88 -1.81
CA LYS A 134 -9.02 15.39 -2.97
C LYS A 134 -7.52 15.12 -2.82
N PRO A 135 -6.73 15.14 -3.91
CA PRO A 135 -5.27 15.08 -3.85
C PRO A 135 -4.67 15.96 -2.75
N LEU A 136 -3.88 15.36 -1.87
CA LEU A 136 -3.23 16.00 -0.70
C LEU A 136 -4.14 16.57 0.39
N GLU A 137 -5.45 16.32 0.34
CA GLU A 137 -6.35 16.58 1.47
C GLU A 137 -6.01 15.64 2.63
N ILE A 138 -6.16 16.13 3.86
CA ILE A 138 -5.95 15.38 5.10
C ILE A 138 -7.19 15.58 5.97
N ASP A 139 -7.86 14.48 6.29
CA ASP A 139 -8.96 14.41 7.25
C ASP A 139 -8.58 13.44 8.37
N ASP A 140 -8.40 13.96 9.59
CA ASP A 140 -8.02 13.17 10.76
C ASP A 140 -9.07 12.12 11.16
N SER A 141 -10.31 12.23 10.65
CA SER A 141 -11.36 11.25 10.86
C SER A 141 -11.21 10.02 9.95
N SER A 142 -10.49 10.15 8.84
CA SER A 142 -10.20 9.07 7.91
C SER A 142 -8.95 8.30 8.31
N LYS A 143 -9.02 6.96 8.25
CA LYS A 143 -7.91 6.05 8.59
C LYS A 143 -7.41 5.23 7.41
N GLY A 144 -7.63 5.73 6.19
CA GLY A 144 -7.24 5.05 4.97
C GLY A 144 -5.73 5.07 4.70
N LYS A 145 -5.29 4.12 3.87
CA LYS A 145 -3.90 3.93 3.46
C LYS A 145 -3.76 3.96 1.93
N SER A 146 -4.41 4.91 1.29
CA SER A 146 -4.37 5.09 -0.17
C SER A 146 -3.17 5.93 -0.61
N PHE A 147 -2.85 7.03 0.05
CA PHE A 147 -1.79 7.92 -0.42
C PHE A 147 -0.44 7.63 0.26
N PRO A 148 0.68 7.49 -0.46
CA PRO A 148 0.84 7.27 -1.90
C PRO A 148 0.79 5.79 -2.29
N CYS A 149 0.78 5.50 -3.59
CA CYS A 149 0.78 4.13 -4.09
C CYS A 149 2.15 3.42 -3.91
N GLY A 150 2.27 2.62 -2.85
CA GLY A 150 3.47 1.83 -2.55
C GLY A 150 3.90 0.86 -3.65
N HIS A 151 2.95 0.16 -4.31
CA HIS A 151 3.28 -0.77 -5.39
C HIS A 151 3.85 -0.02 -6.61
N ALA A 152 3.23 1.10 -7.01
CA ALA A 152 3.71 1.89 -8.13
C ALA A 152 5.12 2.46 -7.87
N SER A 153 5.41 2.85 -6.62
CA SER A 153 6.74 3.35 -6.22
C SER A 153 7.87 2.35 -6.54
N MET A 154 7.58 1.04 -6.50
CA MET A 154 8.54 -0.01 -6.86
C MET A 154 8.83 -0.02 -8.36
N GLY A 155 7.85 0.25 -9.23
CA GLY A 155 8.11 0.41 -10.67
C GLY A 155 8.89 1.68 -10.98
N PHE A 156 8.50 2.79 -10.34
CA PHE A 156 9.16 4.08 -10.47
C PHE A 156 10.61 4.09 -9.99
N TYR A 157 10.98 3.18 -9.07
CA TYR A 157 12.37 3.00 -8.62
C TYR A 157 13.34 2.74 -9.78
N LEU A 158 12.91 2.15 -10.89
CA LEU A 158 13.77 1.93 -12.06
C LEU A 158 14.26 3.25 -12.70
N MET A 159 13.59 4.38 -12.45
CA MET A 159 14.09 5.70 -12.84
C MET A 159 15.42 6.04 -12.17
N SER A 160 15.81 5.38 -11.07
CA SER A 160 17.13 5.57 -10.45
C SER A 160 18.28 5.32 -11.44
N PHE A 161 18.12 4.41 -12.40
CA PHE A 161 19.12 4.15 -13.44
C PHE A 161 19.31 5.31 -14.41
N PHE A 162 18.31 6.19 -14.60
CA PHE A 162 18.50 7.44 -15.33
C PHE A 162 19.65 8.24 -14.73
N PHE A 163 19.68 8.41 -13.40
CA PHE A 163 20.72 9.16 -12.71
C PHE A 163 22.10 8.48 -12.76
N ILE A 164 22.16 7.15 -12.87
CA ILE A 164 23.41 6.42 -13.06
C ILE A 164 24.01 6.71 -14.44
N PHE A 165 23.18 6.77 -15.49
CA PHE A 165 23.66 6.87 -16.88
C PHE A 165 23.68 8.29 -17.45
N ARG A 166 22.98 9.27 -16.86
CA ARG A 166 22.75 10.60 -17.44
C ARG A 166 23.98 11.46 -17.74
N ASN A 167 25.14 11.11 -17.18
CA ASN A 167 26.40 11.84 -17.43
C ASN A 167 27.30 11.16 -18.46
N ASN A 168 27.10 9.87 -18.73
CA ASN A 168 28.03 9.05 -19.52
C ASN A 168 27.36 8.43 -20.74
N LYS A 169 26.05 8.17 -20.70
CA LYS A 169 25.28 7.47 -21.74
C LYS A 169 23.85 8.03 -21.81
N ASN A 170 23.70 9.26 -22.33
CA ASN A 170 22.43 9.99 -22.32
C ASN A 170 21.25 9.20 -22.93
N LYS A 171 21.46 8.52 -24.08
CA LYS A 171 20.41 7.69 -24.70
C LYS A 171 19.91 6.60 -23.75
N LEU A 172 20.85 5.87 -23.13
CA LEU A 172 20.52 4.81 -22.18
C LEU A 172 19.85 5.35 -20.91
N ALA A 173 20.25 6.55 -20.46
CA ALA A 173 19.61 7.21 -19.32
C ALA A 173 18.12 7.43 -19.57
N TYR A 174 17.76 8.03 -20.72
CA TYR A 174 16.36 8.27 -21.06
C TYR A 174 15.56 6.98 -21.27
N VAL A 175 16.19 5.91 -21.77
CA VAL A 175 15.56 4.58 -21.82
C VAL A 175 15.14 4.12 -20.42
N PHE A 176 16.03 4.22 -19.43
CA PHE A 176 15.69 3.85 -18.06
C PHE A 176 14.65 4.79 -17.40
N LEU A 177 14.66 6.07 -17.75
CA LEU A 177 13.62 6.99 -17.30
C LEU A 177 12.25 6.54 -17.81
N ILE A 178 12.14 6.26 -19.11
CA ILE A 178 10.90 5.80 -19.75
C ILE A 178 10.48 4.43 -19.19
N ILE A 179 11.40 3.48 -19.03
CA ILE A 179 11.12 2.17 -18.41
C ILE A 179 10.54 2.35 -17.01
N GLY A 180 11.14 3.22 -16.19
CA GLY A 180 10.64 3.46 -14.83
C GLY A 180 9.27 4.11 -14.81
N ILE A 181 9.01 5.07 -15.71
CA ILE A 181 7.68 5.69 -15.84
C ILE A 181 6.64 4.65 -16.27
N ILE A 182 6.90 3.89 -17.34
CA ILE A 182 5.98 2.88 -17.86
C ILE A 182 5.73 1.80 -16.81
N SER A 183 6.79 1.29 -16.16
CA SER A 183 6.66 0.27 -15.13
C SER A 183 5.84 0.75 -13.94
N GLY A 184 6.13 1.95 -13.41
CA GLY A 184 5.38 2.54 -12.31
C GLY A 184 3.91 2.79 -12.67
N CYS A 185 3.64 3.32 -13.86
CA CYS A 185 2.28 3.55 -14.35
C CYS A 185 1.51 2.25 -14.59
N LEU A 186 2.11 1.21 -15.16
CA LEU A 186 1.44 -0.09 -15.38
C LEU A 186 1.08 -0.77 -14.05
N ILE A 187 2.01 -0.77 -13.09
CA ILE A 187 1.74 -1.29 -11.75
C ILE A 187 0.68 -0.43 -11.04
N GLY A 188 0.77 0.89 -11.16
CA GLY A 188 -0.22 1.83 -10.64
C GLY A 188 -1.60 1.60 -11.23
N MET A 189 -1.70 1.37 -12.54
CA MET A 189 -2.95 1.04 -13.23
C MET A 189 -3.59 -0.22 -12.65
N ALA A 190 -2.81 -1.29 -12.43
CA ALA A 190 -3.32 -2.49 -11.77
C ALA A 190 -3.94 -2.18 -10.39
N ARG A 191 -3.38 -1.23 -9.64
CA ARG A 191 -3.94 -0.81 -8.35
C ARG A 191 -5.16 0.09 -8.46
N ILE A 192 -5.23 0.92 -9.50
CA ILE A 192 -6.40 1.75 -9.83
C ILE A 192 -7.58 0.83 -10.16
N VAL A 193 -7.38 -0.10 -11.10
CA VAL A 193 -8.37 -1.12 -11.53
C VAL A 193 -8.92 -1.94 -10.36
N GLN A 194 -8.10 -2.17 -9.32
CA GLN A 194 -8.48 -2.93 -8.13
C GLN A 194 -9.18 -2.10 -7.04
N GLY A 195 -9.42 -0.81 -7.28
CA GLY A 195 -9.96 0.14 -6.30
C GLY A 195 -9.02 0.38 -5.12
N GLY A 196 -7.73 0.10 -5.31
CA GLY A 196 -6.72 0.13 -4.25
C GLY A 196 -6.06 1.49 -4.05
N HIS A 197 -5.97 2.30 -5.11
CA HIS A 197 -5.32 3.60 -5.13
C HIS A 197 -5.98 4.51 -6.17
N PHE A 198 -6.00 5.82 -5.93
CA PHE A 198 -6.38 6.80 -6.94
C PHE A 198 -5.24 7.06 -7.94
N ALA A 199 -5.55 7.64 -9.09
CA ALA A 199 -4.55 7.98 -10.09
C ALA A 199 -3.58 9.06 -9.59
N SER A 200 -4.07 10.04 -8.82
CA SER A 200 -3.23 11.04 -8.16
C SER A 200 -2.23 10.41 -7.17
N ASP A 201 -2.61 9.36 -6.43
CA ASP A 201 -1.72 8.62 -5.52
C ASP A 201 -0.54 7.97 -6.27
N VAL A 202 -0.77 7.51 -7.51
CA VAL A 202 0.25 6.91 -8.39
C VAL A 202 1.20 7.98 -8.92
N ILE A 203 0.68 9.12 -9.37
CA ILE A 203 1.48 10.25 -9.86
C ILE A 203 2.42 10.75 -8.75
N TRP A 204 1.90 10.94 -7.55
CA TRP A 204 2.69 11.36 -6.39
C TRP A 204 3.74 10.34 -5.99
N ALA A 205 3.43 9.02 -6.02
CA ALA A 205 4.43 7.99 -5.77
C ALA A 205 5.63 8.09 -6.73
N GLY A 206 5.38 8.32 -8.02
CA GLY A 206 6.44 8.51 -9.01
C GLY A 206 7.27 9.77 -8.77
N GLY A 207 6.60 10.89 -8.47
CA GLY A 207 7.25 12.15 -8.14
C GLY A 207 8.14 12.07 -6.90
N ILE A 208 7.66 11.46 -5.82
CA ILE A 208 8.43 11.25 -4.58
C ILE A 208 9.68 10.42 -4.86
N VAL A 209 9.54 9.29 -5.56
CA VAL A 209 10.68 8.41 -5.88
C VAL A 209 11.70 9.14 -6.75
N TYR A 210 11.25 9.93 -7.72
CA TYR A 210 12.14 10.78 -8.53
C TYR A 210 12.89 11.80 -7.67
N LEU A 211 12.19 12.51 -6.78
CA LEU A 211 12.76 13.54 -5.90
C LEU A 211 13.80 12.95 -4.93
N VAL A 212 13.55 11.74 -4.42
CA VAL A 212 14.52 11.00 -3.60
C VAL A 212 15.73 10.60 -4.43
N ALA A 213 15.52 10.06 -5.64
CA ALA A 213 16.61 9.66 -6.53
C ALA A 213 17.51 10.84 -6.91
N VAL A 214 16.95 11.99 -7.26
CA VAL A 214 17.75 13.17 -7.60
C VAL A 214 18.45 13.76 -6.38
N SER A 215 17.83 13.73 -5.20
CA SER A 215 18.45 14.13 -3.95
C SER A 215 19.66 13.25 -3.63
N ALA A 216 19.48 11.92 -3.67
CA ALA A 216 20.55 10.96 -3.43
C ALA A 216 21.69 11.11 -4.46
N TYR A 217 21.36 11.36 -5.72
CA TYR A 217 22.33 11.59 -6.79
C TYR A 217 23.25 12.78 -6.49
N TYR A 218 22.69 13.91 -6.05
CA TYR A 218 23.47 15.09 -5.69
C TYR A 218 24.19 14.96 -4.34
N LEU A 219 23.55 14.37 -3.32
CA LEU A 219 24.14 14.16 -2.00
C LEU A 219 25.36 13.23 -2.07
N LEU A 220 25.26 12.16 -2.87
CA LEU A 220 26.39 11.27 -3.13
C LEU A 220 27.41 11.89 -4.09
N LYS A 221 27.18 13.08 -4.65
CA LYS A 221 28.06 13.74 -5.64
C LYS A 221 28.24 12.93 -6.92
N MET A 222 27.22 12.19 -7.36
CA MET A 222 27.25 11.39 -8.59
C MET A 222 27.25 12.24 -9.87
N ASP A 223 26.86 13.50 -9.74
CA ASP A 223 27.00 14.55 -10.77
C ASP A 223 28.46 14.79 -11.20
N LYS A 224 29.41 14.52 -10.31
CA LYS A 224 30.85 14.65 -10.58
C LYS A 224 31.44 13.37 -11.13
N THR A 225 31.30 12.27 -10.40
CA THR A 225 31.76 10.95 -10.80
C THR A 225 30.84 9.87 -10.26
N ILE A 226 30.49 8.88 -11.08
CA ILE A 226 29.71 7.71 -10.63
C ILE A 226 30.59 6.61 -10.06
N PHE A 227 31.85 6.53 -10.50
CA PHE A 227 32.81 5.55 -10.00
C PHE A 227 33.66 6.15 -8.88
N LEU A 228 33.93 5.32 -7.87
CA LEU A 228 34.91 5.63 -6.83
C LEU A 228 36.32 5.44 -7.42
N LYS A 229 37.25 6.37 -7.19
CA LYS A 229 38.66 6.21 -7.60
C LYS A 229 39.25 5.02 -6.82
N SER A 230 39.78 4.03 -7.52
CA SER A 230 40.16 2.73 -6.96
C SER A 230 41.57 2.66 -6.38
N ASP A 231 42.24 3.80 -6.16
CA ASP A 231 43.62 3.86 -5.67
C ASP A 231 43.76 3.46 -4.18
N VAL A 232 42.64 3.09 -3.54
CA VAL A 232 42.57 2.72 -2.12
C VAL A 232 42.86 1.22 -1.95
N LYS A 233 43.98 0.89 -1.32
CA LYS A 233 44.24 -0.47 -0.80
C LYS A 233 43.30 -0.76 0.37
N LEU A 234 42.57 -1.87 0.32
CA LEU A 234 41.67 -2.28 1.41
C LEU A 234 42.48 -2.66 2.66
N PRO A 235 42.18 -2.10 3.85
CA PRO A 235 42.76 -2.60 5.08
C PRO A 235 42.23 -4.02 5.37
N ILE A 236 43.14 -4.95 5.67
CA ILE A 236 42.92 -6.41 5.73
C ILE A 236 42.09 -6.85 6.96
N LYS A 237 41.89 -6.00 7.98
CA LYS A 237 41.07 -6.36 9.15
C LYS A 237 39.59 -6.39 8.79
N ARG A 238 39.19 -7.58 8.31
CA ARG A 238 37.85 -8.01 7.89
C ARG A 238 36.86 -7.89 9.04
N ASN A 239 35.92 -6.96 8.94
CA ASN A 239 34.73 -7.00 9.80
C ASN A 239 33.72 -7.94 9.15
N LEU A 240 33.86 -9.25 9.38
CA LEU A 240 32.81 -10.24 9.06
C LEU A 240 31.44 -9.77 9.57
N LEU A 241 31.43 -9.07 10.72
CA LEU A 241 30.28 -8.37 11.27
C LEU A 241 29.60 -7.42 10.28
N VAL A 242 30.35 -6.64 9.48
CA VAL A 242 29.79 -5.75 8.46
C VAL A 242 29.07 -6.54 7.38
N LEU A 243 29.66 -7.65 6.90
CA LEU A 243 28.98 -8.52 5.93
C LEU A 243 27.70 -9.11 6.51
N ILE A 244 27.76 -9.59 7.75
CA ILE A 244 26.58 -10.13 8.47
C ILE A 244 25.49 -9.07 8.59
N ILE A 245 25.84 -7.81 8.91
CA ILE A 245 24.88 -6.70 8.97
C ILE A 245 24.22 -6.47 7.60
N PHE A 246 24.99 -6.45 6.52
CA PHE A 246 24.44 -6.27 5.16
C PHE A 246 23.54 -7.45 4.75
N LEU A 247 23.91 -8.69 5.09
CA LEU A 247 23.09 -9.86 4.84
C LEU A 247 21.81 -9.87 5.69
N ALA A 248 21.90 -9.48 6.96
CA ALA A 248 20.74 -9.34 7.84
C ALA A 248 19.79 -8.25 7.34
N ALA A 249 20.32 -7.10 6.90
CA ALA A 249 19.53 -6.03 6.30
C ALA A 249 18.87 -6.48 4.98
N ALA A 250 19.56 -7.28 4.16
CA ALA A 250 18.99 -7.87 2.95
C ALA A 250 17.86 -8.84 3.27
N ALA A 251 18.05 -9.72 4.26
CA ALA A 251 17.02 -10.65 4.74
C ALA A 251 15.81 -9.91 5.31
N LEU A 252 16.02 -8.86 6.10
CA LEU A 252 14.94 -8.02 6.64
C LEU A 252 14.16 -7.32 5.52
N THR A 253 14.85 -6.80 4.50
CA THR A 253 14.23 -6.17 3.33
C THR A 253 13.34 -7.16 2.58
N LEU A 254 13.81 -8.42 2.41
CA LEU A 254 13.02 -9.49 1.82
C LEU A 254 11.77 -9.80 2.67
N LEU A 255 11.91 -9.91 3.99
CA LEU A 255 10.80 -10.23 4.91
C LEU A 255 9.70 -9.17 4.92
N ILE A 256 10.07 -7.89 4.98
CA ILE A 256 9.10 -6.78 4.97
C ILE A 256 8.29 -6.77 3.68
N ILE A 257 8.94 -7.09 2.55
CA ILE A 257 8.34 -6.99 1.22
C ILE A 257 7.58 -8.26 0.83
N MET A 258 7.88 -9.40 1.45
CA MET A 258 7.05 -10.60 1.37
C MET A 258 5.71 -10.45 2.11
N ALA A 259 5.46 -9.33 2.83
CA ALA A 259 4.14 -9.04 3.38
C ALA A 259 3.07 -9.15 2.28
N SER A 260 2.11 -10.05 2.47
CA SER A 260 1.09 -10.40 1.51
C SER A 260 -0.25 -9.80 1.91
N SER A 261 -1.08 -9.53 0.91
CA SER A 261 -2.48 -9.22 1.17
C SER A 261 -3.27 -10.52 1.32
N TYR A 262 -4.05 -10.56 2.38
CA TYR A 262 -4.98 -11.61 2.72
C TYR A 262 -6.38 -11.14 2.38
N HIS A 263 -7.06 -11.88 1.50
CA HIS A 263 -8.46 -11.66 1.14
C HIS A 263 -9.27 -12.85 1.64
N TYR A 264 -10.33 -12.58 2.39
CA TYR A 264 -11.24 -13.58 2.92
C TYR A 264 -12.66 -13.09 2.79
N GLU A 265 -13.45 -13.81 2.01
CA GLU A 265 -14.85 -13.51 1.78
C GLU A 265 -15.65 -14.78 2.09
N LYS A 266 -16.68 -14.65 2.93
CA LYS A 266 -17.52 -15.78 3.29
C LYS A 266 -18.91 -15.35 3.70
N GLN A 267 -19.90 -16.00 3.11
CA GLN A 267 -21.31 -15.83 3.45
C GLN A 267 -21.81 -17.05 4.25
N TYR A 268 -22.58 -16.78 5.30
CA TYR A 268 -23.25 -17.78 6.12
C TYR A 268 -24.76 -17.52 6.06
N ILE A 269 -25.51 -18.52 5.59
CA ILE A 269 -26.98 -18.50 5.66
C ILE A 269 -27.37 -19.01 7.04
N ILE A 270 -28.18 -18.22 7.75
CA ILE A 270 -28.58 -18.51 9.12
C ILE A 270 -29.91 -19.26 9.15
N GLN A 271 -30.07 -20.22 10.07
CA GLN A 271 -31.35 -20.86 10.31
C GLN A 271 -32.31 -19.88 11.01
N GLN A 272 -33.58 -19.87 10.63
CA GLN A 272 -34.58 -18.88 11.11
C GLN A 272 -34.83 -18.90 12.63
N ASN A 273 -34.39 -19.92 13.36
CA ASN A 273 -34.62 -20.06 14.80
C ASN A 273 -33.54 -19.39 15.67
N GLN A 274 -32.61 -18.62 15.12
CA GLN A 274 -31.52 -17.99 15.88
C GLN A 274 -31.92 -16.59 16.38
N GLN A 275 -31.95 -16.40 17.70
CA GLN A 275 -32.34 -15.14 18.35
C GLN A 275 -31.18 -14.41 19.01
N TYR A 276 -30.03 -15.06 19.25
CA TYR A 276 -28.90 -14.45 19.95
C TYR A 276 -27.64 -14.44 19.08
N TYR A 277 -27.04 -13.28 18.86
CA TYR A 277 -25.84 -13.11 18.03
C TYR A 277 -24.73 -12.51 18.89
N GLU A 278 -23.64 -13.25 19.08
CA GLU A 278 -22.46 -12.78 19.76
C GLU A 278 -21.32 -12.60 18.75
N ILE A 279 -20.89 -11.36 18.54
CA ILE A 279 -19.83 -11.01 17.60
C ILE A 279 -18.66 -10.42 18.36
N GLN A 280 -17.51 -11.07 18.28
CA GLN A 280 -16.26 -10.61 18.86
C GLN A 280 -15.21 -10.47 17.77
N ILE A 281 -14.78 -9.23 17.51
CA ILE A 281 -13.75 -8.90 16.53
C ILE A 281 -12.67 -7.99 17.12
N GLU A 282 -11.43 -8.20 16.70
CA GLU A 282 -10.30 -7.33 17.11
C GLU A 282 -10.33 -6.02 16.33
N ARG A 283 -10.32 -6.06 14.99
CA ARG A 283 -10.38 -4.84 14.15
C ARG A 283 -11.34 -4.95 13.00
N GLY A 284 -12.29 -4.02 12.83
CA GLY A 284 -13.22 -3.99 11.70
C GLY A 284 -14.58 -3.42 12.02
N ASP A 285 -15.38 -3.19 10.99
CA ASP A 285 -16.72 -2.65 11.12
C ASP A 285 -17.77 -3.77 11.15
N VAL A 286 -18.84 -3.57 11.91
CA VAL A 286 -20.03 -4.44 11.88
C VAL A 286 -21.19 -3.60 11.38
N GLU A 287 -21.80 -4.03 10.29
CA GLU A 287 -22.94 -3.37 9.68
C GLU A 287 -24.18 -4.22 9.90
N ILE A 288 -25.24 -3.58 10.39
CA ILE A 288 -26.56 -4.21 10.54
C ILE A 288 -27.46 -3.60 9.48
N ILE A 289 -27.99 -4.46 8.63
CA ILE A 289 -28.93 -4.09 7.56
C ILE A 289 -30.24 -4.85 7.73
N LYS A 290 -31.30 -4.23 7.23
CA LYS A 290 -32.58 -4.91 7.02
C LYS A 290 -32.50 -5.84 5.82
N GLY A 291 -33.03 -7.06 5.94
CA GLY A 291 -33.14 -7.96 4.78
C GLY A 291 -34.07 -9.14 5.00
N ASP A 292 -34.49 -9.76 3.90
CA ASP A 292 -35.56 -10.78 3.94
C ASP A 292 -35.12 -12.11 4.58
N ILE A 293 -33.83 -12.43 4.49
CA ILE A 293 -33.24 -13.68 4.96
C ILE A 293 -32.15 -13.34 5.98
N PRO A 294 -32.09 -14.06 7.12
CA PRO A 294 -31.01 -13.86 8.06
C PRO A 294 -29.71 -14.39 7.45
N THR A 295 -28.79 -13.49 7.15
CA THR A 295 -27.47 -13.83 6.58
C THR A 295 -26.38 -13.07 7.30
N ILE A 296 -25.20 -13.68 7.34
CA ILE A 296 -23.99 -13.01 7.80
C ILE A 296 -22.95 -13.10 6.70
N GLU A 297 -22.54 -11.94 6.21
CA GLU A 297 -21.48 -11.81 5.22
C GLU A 297 -20.23 -11.25 5.89
N ILE A 298 -19.09 -11.90 5.67
CA ILE A 298 -17.79 -11.44 6.16
C ILE A 298 -16.94 -11.12 4.95
N ASN A 299 -16.60 -9.84 4.78
CA ASN A 299 -15.66 -9.37 3.77
C ASN A 299 -14.42 -8.79 4.47
N ALA A 300 -13.30 -9.49 4.38
CA ALA A 300 -12.05 -9.10 5.03
C ALA A 300 -10.90 -8.96 4.03
N ASN A 301 -10.22 -7.83 4.12
CA ASN A 301 -9.07 -7.44 3.32
C ASN A 301 -7.96 -6.97 4.27
N ALA A 302 -6.95 -7.80 4.50
CA ALA A 302 -5.83 -7.49 5.38
C ALA A 302 -4.49 -7.49 4.64
N HIS A 303 -3.49 -6.82 5.18
CA HIS A 303 -2.12 -6.80 4.66
C HIS A 303 -1.13 -7.00 5.81
N GLY A 304 -0.32 -8.05 5.75
CA GLY A 304 0.56 -8.44 6.84
C GLY A 304 1.68 -9.37 6.40
N PHE A 305 2.53 -9.79 7.33
CA PHE A 305 3.61 -10.73 7.00
C PHE A 305 3.07 -12.08 6.49
N PRO A 306 3.85 -12.88 5.72
CA PRO A 306 3.41 -14.15 5.13
C PRO A 306 2.72 -15.14 6.07
N TRP A 307 3.11 -15.14 7.35
CA TRP A 307 2.57 -16.02 8.38
C TRP A 307 1.34 -15.43 9.10
N SER A 308 0.89 -14.23 8.72
CA SER A 308 -0.24 -13.55 9.35
C SER A 308 -1.55 -14.13 8.83
N LYS A 309 -2.48 -14.45 9.74
CA LYS A 309 -3.76 -15.08 9.43
C LYS A 309 -4.89 -14.46 10.25
N LEU A 310 -6.01 -14.14 9.59
CA LEU A 310 -7.28 -13.87 10.27
C LEU A 310 -7.95 -15.21 10.55
N LYS A 311 -8.10 -15.55 11.83
CA LYS A 311 -8.73 -16.79 12.27
C LYS A 311 -10.18 -16.51 12.64
N THR A 312 -11.10 -16.87 11.74
CA THR A 312 -12.55 -16.77 11.98
C THR A 312 -13.08 -18.10 12.51
N LYS A 313 -13.68 -18.08 13.70
CA LYS A 313 -14.46 -19.19 14.25
C LYS A 313 -15.93 -18.82 14.21
N PHE A 314 -16.70 -19.55 13.41
CA PHE A 314 -18.15 -19.47 13.37
C PHE A 314 -18.72 -20.69 14.10
N LYS A 315 -19.65 -20.47 15.02
CA LYS A 315 -20.42 -21.52 15.67
C LYS A 315 -21.90 -21.14 15.65
N GLN A 316 -22.73 -22.14 15.37
CA GLN A 316 -24.18 -22.03 15.45
C GLN A 316 -24.65 -23.17 16.37
N ILE A 317 -25.25 -22.82 17.50
CA ILE A 317 -25.70 -23.77 18.53
C ILE A 317 -27.09 -23.34 18.98
N ASP A 318 -28.07 -24.23 18.79
CA ASP A 318 -29.47 -24.08 19.19
C ASP A 318 -30.11 -22.75 18.75
N ASN A 319 -30.07 -21.74 19.63
CA ASN A 319 -30.66 -20.41 19.46
C ASN A 319 -29.60 -19.27 19.41
N SER A 320 -28.32 -19.61 19.37
CA SER A 320 -27.20 -18.67 19.37
C SER A 320 -26.21 -18.84 18.22
N ILE A 321 -25.75 -17.71 17.70
CA ILE A 321 -24.62 -17.60 16.78
C ILE A 321 -23.48 -16.92 17.49
N SER A 322 -22.29 -17.49 17.39
CA SER A 322 -21.06 -16.89 17.89
C SER A 322 -20.04 -16.78 16.78
N ILE A 323 -19.63 -15.54 16.50
CA ILE A 323 -18.54 -15.22 15.58
C ILE A 323 -17.40 -14.65 16.40
N LYS A 324 -16.29 -15.37 16.40
CA LYS A 324 -15.06 -14.91 17.04
C LYS A 324 -13.94 -14.85 16.03
N GLN A 325 -13.42 -13.66 15.83
CA GLN A 325 -12.30 -13.43 14.93
C GLN A 325 -11.09 -12.93 15.71
N ARG A 326 -9.94 -13.55 15.45
CA ARG A 326 -8.67 -13.17 16.05
C ARG A 326 -7.60 -13.01 15.00
N GLU A 327 -6.74 -12.02 15.18
CA GLU A 327 -5.55 -11.85 14.38
C GLU A 327 -4.42 -12.73 14.93
N SER A 328 -3.67 -13.35 14.03
CA SER A 328 -2.47 -14.12 14.37
C SER A 328 -1.34 -13.59 13.50
N GLY A 329 -0.26 -13.08 14.08
CA GLY A 329 0.84 -12.46 13.35
C GLY A 329 0.78 -10.94 13.38
N TYR A 330 1.33 -10.29 12.36
CA TYR A 330 1.35 -8.83 12.26
C TYR A 330 0.68 -8.38 10.97
N PHE A 331 -0.43 -7.65 11.13
CA PHE A 331 -1.11 -6.98 10.04
C PHE A 331 -0.87 -5.47 10.12
N SER A 332 -0.24 -4.93 9.09
CA SER A 332 -0.11 -3.49 8.85
C SER A 332 -1.48 -2.83 8.62
N GLU A 333 -2.45 -3.59 8.12
CA GLU A 333 -3.79 -3.11 7.85
C GLU A 333 -4.78 -4.28 7.89
N VAL A 334 -5.96 -4.05 8.46
CA VAL A 334 -7.10 -4.96 8.44
C VAL A 334 -8.33 -4.11 8.16
N ASN A 335 -8.90 -4.25 6.96
CA ASN A 335 -10.21 -3.70 6.63
C ASN A 335 -11.16 -4.88 6.54
N GLN A 336 -12.10 -4.97 7.46
CA GLN A 336 -13.13 -5.98 7.38
C GLN A 336 -14.47 -5.40 7.75
N THR A 337 -15.49 -5.93 7.10
CA THR A 337 -16.89 -5.62 7.37
C THR A 337 -17.62 -6.93 7.58
N ILE A 338 -18.33 -7.02 8.70
CA ILE A 338 -19.28 -8.09 8.95
C ILE A 338 -20.67 -7.50 8.78
N THR A 339 -21.36 -7.88 7.71
CA THR A 339 -22.72 -7.43 7.42
C THR A 339 -23.70 -8.47 7.92
N ILE A 340 -24.64 -8.05 8.77
CA ILE A 340 -25.70 -8.87 9.35
C ILE A 340 -27.01 -8.41 8.74
N SER A 341 -27.62 -9.26 7.93
CA SER A 341 -28.97 -9.06 7.42
C SER A 341 -29.97 -9.64 8.42
N VAL A 342 -30.90 -8.81 8.90
CA VAL A 342 -31.94 -9.22 9.86
C VAL A 342 -33.34 -9.00 9.26
N PRO A 343 -34.19 -10.05 9.24
CA PRO A 343 -35.61 -9.91 8.92
C PRO A 343 -36.40 -9.19 10.01
N ASP A 344 -37.30 -8.29 9.60
CA ASP A 344 -38.21 -7.57 10.50
C ASP A 344 -39.10 -8.47 11.35
N THR A 345 -39.33 -9.71 10.90
CA THR A 345 -40.22 -10.66 11.56
C THR A 345 -39.59 -11.34 12.78
N LEU A 346 -38.27 -11.22 12.97
CA LEU A 346 -37.53 -11.88 14.03
C LEU A 346 -37.13 -10.88 15.12
N LYS A 347 -37.38 -11.25 16.38
CA LYS A 347 -36.80 -10.56 17.54
C LYS A 347 -35.43 -11.14 17.82
N ILE A 348 -34.41 -10.29 17.73
CA ILE A 348 -33.01 -10.69 17.81
C ILE A 348 -32.27 -9.83 18.83
N GLU A 349 -31.46 -10.47 19.66
CA GLU A 349 -30.50 -9.81 20.53
C GLU A 349 -29.08 -9.96 19.95
N ILE A 350 -28.44 -8.84 19.68
CA ILE A 350 -27.10 -8.79 19.08
C ILE A 350 -26.15 -8.14 20.09
N ARG A 351 -25.15 -8.90 20.52
CA ARG A 351 -24.04 -8.41 21.33
C ARG A 351 -22.78 -8.32 20.48
N ILE A 352 -22.27 -7.10 20.34
CA ILE A 352 -21.08 -6.80 19.55
C ILE A 352 -19.96 -6.32 20.46
N ASN A 353 -18.81 -6.96 20.37
CA ASN A 353 -17.58 -6.57 21.05
C ASN A 353 -16.47 -6.32 20.02
N ILE A 354 -16.04 -5.07 19.88
CA ILE A 354 -15.01 -4.63 18.92
C ILE A 354 -13.88 -3.95 19.68
N GLU A 355 -12.64 -4.41 19.47
CA GLU A 355 -11.48 -3.68 20.03
C GLU A 355 -11.19 -2.38 19.26
N GLU A 356 -11.17 -2.40 17.93
CA GLU A 356 -11.08 -1.20 17.08
C GLU A 356 -11.97 -1.28 15.82
N GLY A 357 -12.93 -0.36 15.67
CA GLY A 357 -13.84 -0.33 14.53
C GLY A 357 -15.24 0.15 14.91
N ASN A 358 -16.12 0.31 13.93
CA ASN A 358 -17.43 0.94 14.12
C ASN A 358 -18.57 -0.08 14.04
N VAL A 359 -19.70 0.27 14.64
CA VAL A 359 -20.99 -0.40 14.40
C VAL A 359 -21.82 0.54 13.56
N ILE A 360 -22.27 0.10 12.39
CA ILE A 360 -23.04 0.88 11.44
C ILE A 360 -24.46 0.33 11.42
N LEU A 361 -25.44 1.19 11.62
CA LEU A 361 -26.86 0.83 11.68
C LEU A 361 -27.58 1.41 10.46
N ASN A 362 -27.77 0.58 9.43
CA ASN A 362 -28.48 0.96 8.21
C ASN A 362 -29.87 0.31 8.24
N GLU A 363 -30.93 1.13 8.31
CA GLU A 363 -32.33 0.67 8.39
C GLU A 363 -32.63 -0.22 9.61
N TYR A 364 -32.28 0.28 10.80
CA TYR A 364 -32.50 -0.41 12.07
C TYR A 364 -33.98 -0.72 12.35
N SER A 365 -34.28 -1.99 12.66
CA SER A 365 -35.63 -2.45 13.04
C SER A 365 -35.79 -2.43 14.57
N ASP A 366 -36.94 -1.95 15.07
CA ASP A 366 -37.26 -1.92 16.52
C ASP A 366 -37.25 -3.31 17.18
N ASN A 367 -37.27 -4.38 16.37
CA ASN A 367 -37.23 -5.76 16.83
C ASN A 367 -35.81 -6.25 17.19
N ILE A 368 -34.79 -5.41 17.02
CA ILE A 368 -33.41 -5.70 17.37
C ILE A 368 -33.08 -5.08 18.74
N LYS A 369 -32.55 -5.89 19.66
CA LYS A 369 -31.93 -5.43 20.90
C LYS A 369 -30.41 -5.46 20.71
N LEU A 370 -29.79 -4.28 20.61
CA LEU A 370 -28.36 -4.15 20.36
C LEU A 370 -27.58 -3.80 21.64
N GLU A 371 -26.59 -4.62 21.98
CA GLU A 371 -25.60 -4.34 23.03
C GLU A 371 -24.21 -4.19 22.40
N THR A 372 -23.61 -3.00 22.47
CA THR A 372 -22.27 -2.74 21.90
C THR A 372 -21.23 -2.47 22.99
N ALA A 373 -20.09 -3.15 22.90
CA ALA A 373 -18.88 -2.85 23.65
C ALA A 373 -17.75 -2.49 22.67
N LEU A 374 -17.44 -1.20 22.57
CA LEU A 374 -16.39 -0.67 21.68
C LEU A 374 -15.24 -0.15 22.52
N LYS A 375 -14.03 -0.68 22.32
CA LYS A 375 -12.82 -0.12 22.96
C LYS A 375 -12.30 1.10 22.21
N LYS A 376 -12.38 1.11 20.87
CA LYS A 376 -11.99 2.24 20.01
C LYS A 376 -12.85 2.30 18.75
N GLY A 377 -13.81 3.22 18.71
CA GLY A 377 -14.73 3.35 17.58
C GLY A 377 -16.02 4.04 17.99
N LYS A 378 -17.02 4.03 17.11
CA LYS A 378 -18.32 4.66 17.35
C LYS A 378 -19.45 3.77 16.83
N VAL A 379 -20.65 3.98 17.38
CA VAL A 379 -21.88 3.55 16.71
C VAL A 379 -22.31 4.68 15.78
N ILE A 380 -22.60 4.34 14.52
CA ILE A 380 -22.99 5.25 13.44
C ILE A 380 -24.42 4.86 13.04
N ASN A 381 -25.34 5.83 13.09
CA ASN A 381 -26.74 5.67 12.70
C ASN A 381 -27.01 6.36 11.37
#